data_AF-A0A972SFR2-F1
#
_entry.id   AF-A0A972SFR2-F1
#
_cell.length_a   1.000
_cell.length_b   1.000
_cell.length_c   1.000
_cell.angle_alpha   90.00
_cell.angle_beta   90.00
_cell.angle_gamma   90.00
#
_symmetry.space_group_name_H-M   'P 1'
#
loop_
_entity.id
_entity.type
_entity.pdbx_description
1 polymer ?
#
loop_
_entity_poly.entity_id
_entity_poly.type
_entity_poly.pdbx_seq_one_letter_code
_entity_poly.pdbx_strand_id
1 'polypeptide(L)' 'MRCRKCGQKAVINMRHHKLALCKEHYLEWFVAQTERFIKKYRMF' A
#
# COMPACT_ATOMS: atom_id res chain seq x y z
N MET A 1 0.55 -1.54 -16.15
CA MET A 1 0.43 -1.96 -14.73
C MET A 1 -0.86 -1.43 -14.15
N ARG A 2 -1.63 -2.27 -13.46
CA ARG A 2 -2.96 -1.93 -12.92
C ARG A 2 -2.94 -1.99 -11.39
N CYS A 3 -3.69 -1.10 -10.75
CA CYS A 3 -3.91 -1.10 -9.33
C CYS A 3 -4.58 -2.41 -8.92
N ARG A 4 -4.04 -3.07 -7.90
CA ARG A 4 -4.53 -4.36 -7.42
C ARG A 4 -5.89 -4.26 -6.72
N LYS A 5 -6.28 -3.07 -6.24
CA LYS A 5 -7.58 -2.81 -5.60
C LYS A 5 -8.68 -2.44 -6.60
N CYS A 6 -8.42 -1.56 -7.57
CA CYS A 6 -9.46 -1.01 -8.45
C CYS A 6 -9.21 -1.17 -9.97
N GLY A 7 -8.09 -1.74 -10.39
CA GLY A 7 -7.78 -1.94 -11.81
C GLY A 7 -7.33 -0.69 -12.59
N GLN A 8 -7.46 0.51 -12.03
CA GLN A 8 -6.96 1.75 -12.67
C GLN A 8 -5.44 1.75 -12.86
N LYS A 9 -4.91 2.73 -13.60
CA LYS A 9 -3.46 2.87 -13.81
C LYS A 9 -2.74 2.96 -12.46
N ALA A 10 -1.85 2.00 -12.20
CA ALA A 10 -1.00 2.06 -11.02
C ALA A 10 0.08 3.14 -11.21
N VAL A 11 0.38 3.86 -10.14
CA VAL A 11 1.44 4.87 -10.08
C VAL A 11 2.68 4.37 -9.34
N ILE A 12 2.53 3.31 -8.54
CA ILE A 12 3.61 2.64 -7.83
C ILE A 12 3.56 1.12 -8.06
N ASN A 13 4.75 0.50 -8.16
CA ASN A 13 4.91 -0.94 -8.27
C ASN A 13 5.97 -1.44 -7.29
N MET A 14 5.53 -2.01 -6.17
CA MET A 14 6.36 -2.63 -5.15
C MET A 14 6.59 -4.10 -5.49
N ARG A 15 7.62 -4.37 -6.30
CA ARG A 15 7.92 -5.72 -6.84
C ARG A 15 8.11 -6.79 -5.76
N HIS A 16 8.91 -6.50 -4.72
CA HIS A 16 9.14 -7.42 -3.59
C HIS A 16 7.85 -7.79 -2.86
N HIS A 17 6.88 -6.88 -2.83
CA HIS A 17 5.57 -7.10 -2.21
C HIS A 17 4.50 -7.61 -3.19
N LYS A 18 4.85 -7.82 -4.47
CA LYS A 18 3.91 -8.16 -5.56
C LYS A 18 2.66 -7.24 -5.55
N LEU A 19 2.88 -5.94 -5.34
CA LEU A 19 1.82 -4.97 -5.08
C LEU A 19 1.95 -3.76 -6.00
N ALA A 20 0.92 -3.47 -6.77
CA ALA A 20 0.81 -2.26 -7.58
C ALA A 20 -0.47 -1.50 -7.20
N LEU A 21 -0.37 -0.19 -6.98
CA LEU A 21 -1.49 0.64 -6.51
C LEU A 21 -1.59 1.96 -7.29
N CYS A 22 -2.80 2.48 -7.45
CA CYS A 22 -3.02 3.86 -7.88
C CYS A 22 -2.77 4.83 -6.71
N LYS A 23 -2.79 6.14 -6.98
CA LYS A 23 -2.49 7.19 -6.00
C LYS A 23 -3.33 7.07 -4.72
N GLU A 24 -4.65 6.94 -4.85
CA GLU A 24 -5.60 6.89 -3.74
C GLU A 24 -5.35 5.67 -2.86
N HIS A 25 -5.33 4.48 -3.47
CA HIS A 25 -5.17 3.22 -2.75
C HIS A 25 -3.76 3.05 -2.16
N TYR A 26 -2.73 3.70 -2.72
CA TYR A 26 -1.41 3.74 -2.12
C TYR A 26 -1.42 4.51 -0.79
N LEU A 27 -2.03 5.70 -0.76
CA LEU A 27 -2.10 6.52 0.46
C LEU A 27 -2.86 5.80 1.57
N GLU A 28 -4.01 5.21 1.23
CA GLU A 28 -4.80 4.39 2.16
C GLU A 28 -3.99 3.19 2.69
N TRP A 29 -3.35 2.44 1.79
CA TRP A 29 -2.56 1.27 2.16
C TRP A 29 -1.36 1.64 3.04
N PHE A 30 -0.67 2.74 2.73
CA PHE A 30 0.53 3.16 3.45
C PHE A 30 0.23 3.52 4.91
N VAL A 31 -0.83 4.30 5.15
CA VAL A 31 -1.28 4.63 6.50
C VAL A 31 -1.67 3.37 7.27
N ALA A 32 -2.50 2.51 6.67
CA ALA A 32 -2.94 1.27 7.32
C ALA A 32 -1.79 0.30 7.63
N GLN A 33 -0.81 0.17 6.73
CA GLN A 33 0.38 -0.64 7.01
C GLN A 33 1.24 -0.03 8.13
N THR A 34 1.44 1.29 8.11
CA THR A 34 2.23 1.98 9.13
C THR A 34 1.61 1.77 10.51
N GLU A 35 0.30 1.98 10.64
CA GLU A 35 -0.43 1.75 11.89
C GLU A 35 -0.34 0.29 12.35
N ARG A 36 -0.53 -0.67 11.43
CA ARG A 36 -0.38 -2.10 11.72
C ARG A 36 1.01 -2.41 12.30
N PHE A 37 2.07 -1.81 11.77
CA PHE A 37 3.43 -2.05 12.24
C PHE A 37 3.73 -1.35 13.57
N ILE A 38 3.23 -0.12 13.77
CA ILE A 38 3.29 0.56 15.08
C ILE A 38 2.68 -0.32 16.16
N LYS A 39 1.45 -0.83 15.93
CA LYS A 39 0.75 -1.72 16.87
C LYS A 39 1.48 -3.05 17.06
N LYS A 40 1.97 -3.65 15.98
CA LYS A 40 2.69 -4.95 16.02
C LYS A 40 3.98 -4.87 16.85
N TYR A 41 4.74 -3.79 16.69
CA TYR A 41 6.05 -3.64 17.30
C TYR A 41 6.04 -2.77 18.57
N ARG A 42 4.87 -2.28 19.01
CA ARG A 42 4.71 -1.43 20.20
C ARG A 42 5.69 -0.26 20.20
N MET A 43 5.78 0.41 19.04
CA MET A 43 6.75 1.48 18.83
C MET A 43 6.41 2.74 19.64
N PHE A 44 5.12 2.97 19.87
CA PHE A 44 4.53 4.07 20.61
C PHE A 44 3.38 3.54 21.48
#